data_AF-A0A2U3GY25-F1
#
_entry.id   AF-A0A2U3GY25-F1
#
_cell.length_a   1.000
_cell.length_b   1.000
_cell.length_c   1.000
_cell.angle_alpha   90.00
_cell.angle_beta   90.00
_cell.angle_gamma   90.00
#
_symmetry.space_group_name_H-M   'P 1'
#
loop_
_entity.id
_entity.type
_entity.pdbx_description
1 polymer ?
#
loop_
_entity_poly.entity_id
_entity_poly.type
_entity_poly.pdbx_seq_one_letter_code
_entity_poly.pdbx_strand_id
1 'polypeptide(L)' 'MVHCEQFAVGRTAWGVEQEVLRHIREDLGYPPYLSRDVMGSLGGWTETVCADLLPPFNLQTMVQETARSAR' A
#
# COMPACT_ATOMS: atom_id res chain seq x y z
N MET A 1 8.06 -5.78 -17.08
CA MET A 1 7.01 -4.88 -17.61
C MET A 1 6.32 -4.25 -16.41
N VAL A 2 6.41 -2.93 -16.23
CA VAL A 2 5.79 -2.25 -15.09
C VAL A 2 4.34 -1.94 -15.47
N HIS A 3 3.37 -2.52 -14.76
CA HIS A 3 1.96 -2.15 -14.91
C HIS A 3 1.69 -0.91 -14.05
N CYS A 4 1.56 0.25 -14.68
CA CYS A 4 1.05 1.45 -14.01
C CYS A 4 -0.47 1.42 -13.99
N GLU A 5 -1.06 1.27 -12.80
CA GLU A 5 -2.48 1.56 -12.61
C GLU A 5 -2.70 3.07 -12.69
N GLN A 6 -3.61 3.51 -13.56
CA GLN A 6 -4.00 4.91 -13.65
C GLN A 6 -5.16 5.17 -12.69
N PHE A 7 -4.90 5.97 -11.66
CA PHE A 7 -5.95 6.50 -10.79
C PHE A 7 -6.52 7.78 -11.40
N ALA A 8 -7.84 7.85 -11.58
CA ALA A 8 -8.50 9.01 -12.18
C ALA A 8 -8.33 10.31 -11.37
N VAL A 9 -8.11 10.20 -10.06
CA VAL A 9 -7.92 11.32 -9.13
C VAL A 9 -6.97 10.89 -8.00
N GLY A 10 -6.16 11.82 -7.50
CA GLY A 10 -5.22 11.55 -6.40
C GLY A 10 -5.89 11.04 -5.12
N ARG A 11 -7.17 11.39 -4.88
CA ARG A 11 -7.96 10.85 -3.76
C ARG A 11 -8.18 9.34 -3.87
N THR A 12 -8.36 8.82 -5.08
CA THR A 12 -8.54 7.37 -5.32
C THR A 12 -7.24 6.63 -5.07
N ALA A 13 -6.10 7.18 -5.51
CA ALA A 13 -4.78 6.62 -5.20
C ALA A 13 -4.52 6.56 -3.69
N TRP A 14 -4.86 7.64 -2.97
CA TRP A 14 -4.73 7.70 -1.52
C TRP A 14 -5.61 6.66 -0.81
N GLY A 15 -6.87 6.49 -1.23
CA GLY A 15 -7.77 5.48 -0.64
C GLY A 15 -7.25 4.05 -0.86
N VAL A 16 -6.73 3.75 -2.04
CA VAL A 16 -6.12 2.45 -2.35
C VAL A 16 -4.87 2.21 -1.50
N GLU A 17 -4.02 3.22 -1.35
CA GLU A 17 -2.86 3.15 -0.45
C GLU A 17 -3.30 2.83 0.98
N GLN A 18 -4.30 3.54 1.53
CA GLN A 18 -4.76 3.30 2.90
C GLN A 18 -5.30 1.88 3.10
N GLU A 19 -6.07 1.34 2.15
CA GLU A 19 -6.59 -0.02 2.29
C GLU A 19 -5.53 -1.10 2.13
N VAL A 20 -4.58 -0.93 1.22
CA VAL A 20 -3.45 -1.85 1.09
C VAL A 20 -2.63 -1.86 2.40
N LEU A 21 -2.36 -0.69 2.97
CA LEU A 21 -1.66 -0.60 4.26
C LEU A 21 -2.46 -1.22 5.40
N ARG A 22 -3.80 -1.06 5.41
CA ARG A 22 -4.67 -1.71 6.39
C ARG A 22 -4.57 -3.23 6.27
N HIS A 23 -4.67 -3.79 5.07
CA HIS A 23 -4.51 -5.23 4.83
C HIS A 23 -3.15 -5.76 5.33
N ILE A 24 -2.07 -5.04 5.03
CA ILE A 24 -0.72 -5.42 5.47
C ILE A 24 -0.62 -5.44 7.00
N ARG A 25 -1.15 -4.41 7.66
CA ARG A 25 -1.00 -4.23 9.11
C ARG A 25 -1.94 -5.09 9.94
N GLU A 26 -3.21 -5.15 9.55
CA GLU A 26 -4.27 -5.76 10.33
C GLU A 26 -4.51 -7.22 9.93
N ASP A 27 -4.56 -7.51 8.63
CA ASP A 27 -4.94 -8.84 8.15
C ASP A 27 -3.72 -9.78 8.06
N LEU A 28 -2.57 -9.26 7.64
CA LEU A 28 -1.30 -10.01 7.61
C LEU A 28 -0.48 -9.86 8.90
N GLY A 29 -0.84 -8.89 9.76
CA GLY A 29 -0.16 -8.65 11.03
C GLY A 29 1.27 -8.12 10.89
N TYR A 30 1.60 -7.47 9.76
CA TYR A 30 2.92 -6.89 9.54
C TYR A 30 2.94 -5.45 10.06
N PRO A 31 3.57 -5.19 11.23
CA PRO A 31 3.56 -3.84 11.80
C PRO A 31 4.32 -2.88 10.88
N PRO A 32 3.92 -1.58 10.86
CA PRO A 32 4.66 -0.58 10.11
C PRO A 32 6.09 -0.50 10.67
N TYR A 33 7.09 -0.66 9.80
CA TYR A 33 8.49 -0.56 10.20
C TYR A 33 8.92 0.87 10.51
N LEU A 34 8.16 1.87 10.04
CA LEU A 34 8.35 3.28 10.36
C LEU A 34 7.11 3.82 11.07
N SER A 35 7.30 4.31 12.30
CA SER A 35 6.22 5.01 13.00
C SER A 35 5.96 6.37 12.33
N ARG A 36 4.76 6.90 12.53
CA ARG A 36 4.38 8.23 12.03
C ARG A 36 5.36 9.32 12.47
N ASP A 37 5.91 9.19 13.68
CA ASP A 37 6.89 10.12 14.24
C ASP A 37 8.21 10.12 13.46
N VAL A 38 8.58 9.00 12.82
CA VAL A 38 9.79 8.87 12.00
C VAL A 38 9.57 9.40 10.58
N MET A 39 8.36 9.29 10.04
CA MET A 39 8.05 9.79 8.69
C MET A 39 7.92 11.32 8.62
N GLY A 40 7.75 11.99 9.75
CA GLY A 40 7.67 13.46 9.84
C GLY A 40 6.42 14.03 9.14
N SER A 41 6.59 15.16 8.45
CA SER A 41 5.49 15.90 7.79
C SER A 41 5.26 15.52 6.33
N LEU A 42 6.01 14.56 5.79
CA LEU A 42 5.78 14.02 4.46
C LEU A 42 4.47 13.22 4.52
N GLY A 43 3.39 13.80 4.00
CA GLY A 43 2.04 13.22 4.01
C GLY A 43 1.86 11.96 3.17
N GLY A 44 2.92 11.20 2.91
CA GLY A 44 2.90 9.91 2.24
C GLY A 44 3.45 8.82 3.16
N TRP A 45 2.98 7.59 2.97
CA TRP A 45 3.46 6.45 3.74
C TRP A 45 4.63 5.80 3.01
N THR A 46 5.74 5.61 3.73
CA THR A 46 6.81 4.72 3.27
C THR A 46 6.84 3.54 4.23
N GLU A 47 6.62 2.34 3.70
CA GLU A 47 6.75 1.11 4.47
C GLU A 47 7.89 0.26 3.93
N THR A 48 8.63 -0.33 4.87
CA THR A 48 9.59 -1.39 4.58
C THR A 48 8.90 -2.70 4.94
N VAL A 49 8.95 -3.70 4.07
CA VAL A 49 8.44 -5.05 4.34
C VAL A 49 9.45 -6.08 3.87
N CYS A 50 9.53 -7.22 4.55
CA CYS A 50 10.37 -8.33 4.11
C CYS A 50 9.78 -8.94 2.83
N ALA A 51 10.57 -9.06 1.77
CA ALA A 51 10.13 -9.62 0.49
C ALA A 51 9.76 -11.12 0.58
N ASP A 52 10.29 -11.85 1.57
CA ASP A 52 9.92 -13.25 1.82
C ASP A 52 8.54 -13.36 2.47
N LEU A 53 8.10 -12.34 3.22
CA LEU A 53 6.80 -12.28 3.87
C LEU A 53 5.73 -11.70 2.94
N LEU A 54 6.08 -10.66 2.20
CA LEU A 54 5.23 -10.04 1.19
C LEU A 54 5.98 -9.92 -0.14
N PRO A 55 5.93 -10.96 -0.99
CA PRO A 55 6.55 -10.91 -2.29
C PRO A 55 6.01 -9.75 -3.13
N PRO A 56 6.85 -9.07 -3.93
CA PRO A 56 6.41 -7.95 -4.75
C PRO A 56 5.20 -8.25 -5.65
N PHE A 57 5.10 -9.49 -6.16
CA PHE A 57 3.97 -9.92 -6.98
C PHE A 57 2.64 -9.94 -6.20
N ASN A 58 2.67 -10.37 -4.94
CA ASN A 58 1.49 -10.40 -4.08
C ASN A 58 1.04 -8.99 -3.73
N LEU A 59 1.99 -8.10 -3.40
CA LEU A 59 1.70 -6.68 -3.18
C LEU A 59 1.08 -6.03 -4.42
N GLN A 60 1.63 -6.30 -5.61
CA GLN A 60 1.11 -5.77 -6.86
C GLN A 60 -0.33 -6.26 -7.13
N THR A 61 -0.59 -7.53 -6.86
CA THR A 61 -1.94 -8.12 -7.00
C THR A 61 -2.93 -7.46 -6.05
N MET A 62 -2.54 -7.29 -4.79
CA MET A 62 -3.35 -6.61 -3.78
C MET A 62 -3.70 -5.18 -4.21
N VAL A 63 -2.72 -4.39 -4.67
CA VAL A 63 -2.95 -3.04 -5.18
C VAL A 63 -3.96 -3.04 -6.34
N GLN A 64 -3.84 -3.97 -7.29
CA GLN A 64 -4.75 -4.08 -8.44
C GLN A 64 -6.18 -4.45 -8.02
N GLU A 65 -6.32 -5.38 -7.09
CA GLU A 65 -7.63 -5.80 -6.57
C GLU A 65 -8.33 -4.69 -5.78
N THR A 66 -7.59 -4.00 -4.91
CA THR A 66 -8.10 -2.83 -4.20
C THR A 66 -8.47 -1.70 -5.16
N ALA A 67 -7.64 -1.44 -6.18
CA ALA A 67 -7.90 -0.41 -7.19
C ALA A 67 -9.12 -0.72 -8.08
N ARG A 68 -9.43 -2.00 -8.34
CA ARG A 68 -10.65 -2.42 -9.05
C ARG A 68 -11.90 -2.24 -8.18
N SER A 69 -11.81 -2.56 -6.89
CA SER A 69 -12.92 -2.44 -5.94
C SER A 69 -13.27 -0.99 -5.59
N ALA A 70 -12.35 -0.06 -5.80
CA ALA A 70 -12.52 1.37 -5.54
C ALA A 70 -13.17 2.18 -6.69
N ARG A 71 -13.53 1.53 -7.80
CA ARG A 71 -14.19 2.14 -8.99
C ARG A 71 -15.69 1.89 -8.97
#